data_AF-A0A611AM50-F1
#
_entry.id   AF-A0A611AM50-F1
#
_cell.length_a   1.000
_cell.length_b   1.000
_cell.length_c   1.000
_cell.angle_alpha   90.00
_cell.angle_beta   90.00
_cell.angle_gamma   90.00
#
_symmetry.space_group_name_H-M   'P 1'
#
loop_
_entity.id
_entity.type
_entity.pdbx_description
1 polymer ?
#
loop_
_entity_poly.entity_id
_entity_poly.type
_entity_poly.pdbx_seq_one_letter_code
_entity_poly.pdbx_strand_id
1 'polypeptide(L)'
;LDSPVFTGTPTTPTPPDDAKGLQTANAEFVRKLIAALVGSVPESLDTLQELADALGNDPNFATTITNMIAGKQPLDDTLTALSGKSIEGLIEYVGLRSTIDKAAGALPAGGTAVAANRLASRGALPALTGTTRGSDGGLIMGEVYNNGYPTQYGNILRLTGTGDGEILIGWSGTNGAPAPAYIRSHRDTADAEWSEWAMLYTTLNPPPDSHPVGAAIAWPSDATPAGYALMQGQSFDKSAYPLLAIAYPSGVIPDMRGWTIKGKPISGRAVLSQEMDGNKSHSHTARAQDTDLGTKSTSSFDYGTKSTNTTGNHTHQFGGYINSYWGDSNHTSFQPGGGAWTQAAGDHAHTVYIGGHEHTMYIGPHGHVVIVDADGNAETTVKNIAFNYIVRLA
;
A
#
# COMPACT_ATOMS: atom_id res chain seq x y z
N LEU A 1 6.98 124.94 -101.06
CA LEU A 1 6.92 123.95 -102.14
C LEU A 1 6.35 122.69 -101.50
N ASP A 2 5.05 122.42 -101.69
CA ASP A 2 4.37 121.27 -101.09
C ASP A 2 4.93 119.96 -101.68
N SER A 3 5.21 118.99 -100.81
CA SER A 3 5.69 117.66 -101.20
C SER A 3 4.72 116.99 -102.19
N PRO A 4 5.22 116.20 -103.16
CA PRO A 4 4.36 115.50 -104.12
C PRO A 4 3.42 114.51 -103.41
N VAL A 5 2.12 114.56 -103.75
CA VAL A 5 1.15 113.52 -103.37
C VAL A 5 1.29 112.36 -104.35
N PHE A 6 1.83 111.24 -103.89
CA PHE A 6 1.91 110.01 -104.70
C PHE A 6 0.59 109.23 -104.61
N THR A 7 -0.01 108.90 -105.74
CA THR A 7 -1.17 107.99 -105.83
C THR A 7 -0.84 106.77 -106.71
N GLY A 8 -1.48 105.62 -106.47
CA GLY A 8 -1.16 104.36 -107.13
C GLY A 8 0.04 103.62 -106.51
N THR A 9 0.85 102.95 -107.33
CA THR A 9 2.04 102.19 -106.91
C THR A 9 3.32 102.89 -107.41
N PRO A 10 3.74 104.01 -106.79
CA PRO A 10 4.94 104.72 -107.19
C PRO A 10 6.15 103.79 -107.02
N THR A 11 6.97 103.66 -108.08
CA THR A 11 8.22 102.92 -108.02
C THR A 11 9.36 103.90 -107.78
N THR A 12 10.25 103.57 -106.85
CA THR A 12 11.48 104.31 -106.58
C THR A 12 12.67 103.36 -106.65
N PRO A 13 13.84 103.81 -107.13
CA PRO A 13 15.06 103.02 -107.05
C PRO A 13 15.32 102.59 -105.61
N THR A 14 15.71 101.33 -105.40
CA THR A 14 16.10 100.82 -104.08
C THR A 14 17.33 101.58 -103.59
N PRO A 15 17.26 102.29 -102.45
CA PRO A 15 18.42 102.95 -101.89
C PRO A 15 19.56 101.95 -101.61
N PRO A 16 20.84 102.39 -101.68
CA PRO A 16 21.96 101.56 -101.26
C PRO A 16 21.87 101.25 -99.76
N ASP A 17 22.47 100.13 -99.35
CA ASP A 17 22.35 99.55 -98.00
C ASP A 17 22.79 100.48 -96.86
N ASP A 18 23.64 101.47 -97.17
CA ASP A 18 24.18 102.46 -96.25
C ASP A 18 23.42 103.80 -96.29
N ALA A 19 22.25 103.86 -96.93
CA ALA A 19 21.45 105.07 -97.00
C ALA A 19 21.04 105.56 -95.59
N LYS A 20 21.43 106.80 -95.26
CA LYS A 20 21.11 107.49 -93.99
C LYS A 20 20.37 108.82 -94.17
N GLY A 21 19.96 109.14 -95.39
CA GLY A 21 19.34 110.42 -95.73
C GLY A 21 17.82 110.35 -95.80
N LEU A 22 17.22 111.40 -96.37
CA LEU A 22 15.77 111.49 -96.60
C LEU A 22 15.32 110.77 -97.89
N GLN A 23 16.02 109.71 -98.32
CA GLN A 23 15.62 108.94 -99.50
C GLN A 23 14.27 108.24 -99.26
N THR A 24 13.44 108.12 -100.30
CA THR A 24 12.20 107.34 -100.22
C THR A 24 12.53 105.85 -100.13
N ALA A 25 12.35 105.26 -98.95
CA ALA A 25 12.49 103.82 -98.75
C ALA A 25 11.42 103.06 -99.52
N ASN A 26 11.82 102.02 -100.25
CA ASN A 26 10.89 101.10 -100.90
C ASN A 26 10.82 99.76 -100.13
N ALA A 27 9.86 98.91 -100.50
CA ALA A 27 9.62 97.65 -99.80
C ALA A 27 10.83 96.69 -99.84
N GLU A 28 11.68 96.77 -100.88
CA GLU A 28 12.88 95.94 -100.99
C GLU A 28 13.94 96.36 -99.95
N PHE A 29 14.18 97.65 -99.80
CA PHE A 29 15.11 98.20 -98.81
C PHE A 29 14.71 97.85 -97.37
N VAL A 30 13.42 97.98 -97.03
CA VAL A 30 12.91 97.63 -95.69
C VAL A 30 13.03 96.14 -95.39
N ARG A 31 12.68 95.26 -96.34
CA ARG A 31 12.84 93.81 -96.15
C ARG A 31 14.30 93.42 -95.94
N LYS A 32 15.23 94.07 -96.64
CA LYS A 32 16.66 93.80 -96.51
C LYS A 32 17.22 94.22 -95.14
N LEU A 33 16.82 95.38 -94.62
CA LEU A 33 17.21 95.82 -93.27
C LEU A 33 16.63 94.93 -92.16
N ILE A 34 15.38 94.47 -92.31
CA ILE A 34 14.77 93.51 -91.36
C ILE A 34 15.52 92.16 -91.41
N ALA A 35 15.88 91.68 -92.60
CA ALA A 35 16.67 90.46 -92.73
C ALA A 35 18.07 90.60 -92.10
N ALA A 36 18.71 91.78 -92.19
CA ALA A 36 19.96 92.06 -91.50
C ALA A 36 19.81 92.14 -89.97
N LEU A 37 18.68 92.69 -89.48
CA LEU A 37 18.35 92.71 -88.05
C LEU A 37 18.08 91.30 -87.50
N VAL A 38 17.38 90.45 -88.26
CA VAL A 38 17.09 89.07 -87.89
C VAL A 38 18.33 88.16 -88.06
N GLY A 39 19.17 88.41 -89.07
CA GLY A 39 20.44 87.71 -89.27
C GLY A 39 21.56 88.14 -88.32
N SER A 40 21.33 89.14 -87.47
CA SER A 40 22.25 89.57 -86.40
C SER A 40 21.77 89.18 -85.00
N VAL A 41 20.71 88.37 -84.91
CA VAL A 41 20.30 87.76 -83.65
C VAL A 41 21.39 86.75 -83.25
N PRO A 42 22.07 86.92 -82.10
CA PRO A 42 23.21 86.09 -81.74
C PRO A 42 22.80 84.62 -81.51
N GLU A 43 23.72 83.68 -81.74
CA GLU A 43 23.59 82.23 -81.48
C GLU A 43 23.04 81.91 -80.08
N SER A 44 23.15 82.83 -79.11
CA SER A 44 22.55 82.70 -77.78
C SER A 44 21.03 82.50 -77.78
N LEU A 45 20.29 82.97 -78.80
CA LEU A 45 18.85 82.73 -78.86
C LEU A 45 18.51 81.32 -79.40
N ASP A 46 19.38 80.76 -80.26
CA ASP A 46 19.34 79.36 -80.67
C ASP A 46 19.58 78.45 -79.46
N THR A 47 20.57 78.80 -78.62
CA THR A 47 20.83 78.06 -77.37
C THR A 47 19.67 78.09 -76.37
N LEU A 48 18.84 79.14 -76.38
CA LEU A 48 17.67 79.22 -75.51
C LEU A 48 16.52 78.33 -76.00
N GLN A 49 16.35 78.22 -77.31
CA GLN A 49 15.39 77.29 -77.91
C GLN A 49 15.87 75.85 -77.72
N GLU A 50 17.15 75.55 -77.97
CA GLU A 50 17.76 74.25 -77.71
C GLU A 50 17.62 73.85 -76.23
N LEU A 51 17.81 74.78 -75.29
CA LEU A 51 17.63 74.51 -73.86
C LEU A 51 16.16 74.27 -73.49
N ALA A 52 15.23 75.03 -74.06
CA ALA A 52 13.79 74.83 -73.84
C ALA A 52 13.32 73.47 -74.36
N ASP A 53 13.79 73.06 -75.54
CA ASP A 53 13.49 71.76 -76.13
C ASP A 53 14.19 70.61 -75.37
N ALA A 54 15.43 70.80 -74.93
CA ALA A 54 16.15 69.83 -74.10
C ALA A 54 15.47 69.59 -72.74
N LEU A 55 14.77 70.60 -72.21
CA LEU A 55 13.95 70.50 -71.00
C LEU A 55 12.49 70.09 -71.29
N GLY A 56 12.16 69.77 -72.54
CA GLY A 56 10.84 69.28 -72.95
C GLY A 56 9.72 70.32 -72.93
N ASN A 57 10.05 71.61 -73.00
CA ASN A 57 9.10 72.72 -72.86
C ASN A 57 8.25 72.64 -71.57
N ASP A 58 8.80 72.10 -70.47
CA ASP A 58 8.10 71.98 -69.19
C ASP A 58 8.16 73.29 -68.38
N PRO A 59 7.05 74.04 -68.25
CA PRO A 59 7.02 75.27 -67.46
C PRO A 59 7.22 75.04 -65.95
N ASN A 60 7.09 73.80 -65.48
CA ASN A 60 7.26 73.40 -64.09
C ASN A 60 8.46 72.45 -63.90
N PHE A 61 9.46 72.49 -64.79
CA PHE A 61 10.58 71.56 -64.79
C PHE A 61 11.18 71.30 -63.40
N ALA A 62 11.39 72.34 -62.59
CA ALA A 62 11.89 72.21 -61.23
C ALA A 62 10.98 71.35 -60.34
N THR A 63 9.66 71.56 -60.39
CA THR A 63 8.66 70.77 -59.67
C THR A 63 8.60 69.34 -60.20
N THR A 64 8.64 69.16 -61.52
CA THR A 64 8.62 67.86 -62.19
C THR A 64 9.83 67.01 -61.79
N ILE A 65 11.03 67.58 -61.82
CA ILE A 65 12.25 66.92 -61.34
C ILE A 65 12.20 66.67 -59.84
N THR A 66 11.72 67.62 -59.04
CA THR A 66 11.58 67.43 -57.59
C THR A 66 10.63 66.27 -57.26
N ASN A 67 9.52 66.15 -57.98
CA ASN A 67 8.57 65.05 -57.82
C ASN A 67 9.18 63.70 -58.26
N MET A 68 9.91 63.69 -59.38
CA MET A 68 10.63 62.49 -59.84
C MET A 68 11.69 62.04 -58.83
N ILE A 69 12.43 62.97 -58.22
CA ILE A 69 13.43 62.70 -57.19
C ILE A 69 12.74 62.24 -55.90
N ALA A 70 11.63 62.85 -55.50
CA ALA A 70 10.86 62.46 -54.31
C ALA A 70 10.27 61.04 -54.43
N GLY A 71 10.01 60.56 -55.64
CA GLY A 71 9.60 59.19 -55.91
C GLY A 71 10.76 58.17 -55.95
N LYS A 72 12.02 58.63 -55.96
CA LYS A 72 13.17 57.73 -55.85
C LYS A 72 13.33 57.28 -54.40
N GLN A 73 13.60 56.00 -54.24
CA GLN A 73 13.98 55.44 -52.96
C GLN A 73 15.26 56.13 -52.44
N PRO A 74 15.36 56.50 -51.16
CA PRO A 74 16.61 57.00 -50.58
C PRO A 74 17.76 56.01 -50.80
N LEU A 75 18.97 56.53 -50.98
CA LEU A 75 20.16 55.69 -51.03
C LEU A 75 20.37 55.07 -49.63
N ASP A 76 20.01 53.80 -49.51
CA ASP A 76 20.11 53.02 -48.29
C ASP A 76 20.50 51.59 -48.66
N ASP A 77 21.57 51.08 -48.06
CA ASP A 77 22.13 49.77 -48.44
C ASP A 77 21.14 48.63 -48.23
N THR A 78 20.29 48.70 -47.20
CA THR A 78 19.28 47.67 -46.92
C THR A 78 18.17 47.73 -47.95
N LEU A 79 17.68 48.93 -48.23
CA LEU A 79 16.57 49.17 -49.13
C LEU A 79 16.97 48.88 -50.58
N THR A 80 18.21 49.20 -50.97
CA THR A 80 18.81 48.83 -52.27
C THR A 80 19.02 47.32 -52.37
N ALA A 81 19.44 46.65 -51.30
CA ALA A 81 19.55 45.19 -51.30
C ALA A 81 18.17 44.53 -51.43
N LEU A 82 17.13 45.07 -50.82
CA LEU A 82 15.77 44.53 -50.86
C LEU A 82 15.08 44.70 -52.22
N SER A 83 15.25 45.85 -52.89
CA SER A 83 14.48 46.21 -54.10
C SER A 83 14.74 45.33 -55.32
N GLY A 84 15.87 44.62 -55.37
CA GLY A 84 16.25 43.71 -56.46
C GLY A 84 16.03 42.21 -56.18
N LYS A 85 15.50 41.84 -55.00
CA LYS A 85 15.38 40.43 -54.60
C LYS A 85 14.05 39.82 -55.03
N SER A 86 14.08 38.54 -55.41
CA SER A 86 12.87 37.71 -55.51
C SER A 86 12.28 37.44 -54.13
N ILE A 87 11.07 36.89 -54.07
CA ILE A 87 10.45 36.44 -52.80
C ILE A 87 11.38 35.48 -52.04
N GLU A 88 12.04 34.58 -52.76
CA GLU A 88 13.02 33.65 -52.18
C GLU A 88 14.27 34.36 -51.66
N GLY A 89 14.79 35.32 -52.44
CA GLY A 89 15.95 36.12 -52.01
C GLY A 89 15.64 37.01 -50.82
N LEU A 90 14.39 37.46 -50.67
CA LEU A 90 13.92 38.22 -49.51
C LEU A 90 13.94 37.35 -48.26
N ILE A 91 13.33 36.16 -48.32
CA ILE A 91 13.28 35.19 -47.22
C ILE A 91 14.69 34.85 -46.71
N GLU A 92 15.64 34.71 -47.64
CA GLU A 92 17.05 34.48 -47.32
C GLU A 92 17.70 35.72 -46.68
N TYR A 93 17.49 36.90 -47.25
CA TYR A 93 18.11 38.14 -46.76
C TYR A 93 17.66 38.52 -45.34
N VAL A 94 16.39 38.30 -45.00
CA VAL A 94 15.88 38.54 -43.64
C VAL A 94 16.09 37.35 -42.69
N GLY A 95 16.76 36.28 -43.14
CA GLY A 95 17.06 35.12 -42.31
C GLY A 95 15.82 34.28 -41.92
N LEU A 96 14.70 34.45 -42.61
CA LEU A 96 13.45 33.75 -42.30
C LEU A 96 13.43 32.29 -42.79
N ARG A 97 14.36 31.88 -43.68
CA ARG A 97 14.43 30.51 -44.22
C ARG A 97 14.38 29.45 -43.12
N SER A 98 15.28 29.52 -42.15
CA SER A 98 15.35 28.54 -41.05
C SER A 98 14.09 28.56 -40.18
N THR A 99 13.50 29.75 -39.98
CA THR A 99 12.25 29.91 -39.22
C THR A 99 11.07 29.28 -39.96
N ILE A 100 10.97 29.48 -41.28
CA ILE A 100 9.94 28.90 -42.14
C ILE A 100 10.09 27.38 -42.20
N ASP A 101 11.31 26.87 -42.38
CA ASP A 101 11.58 25.43 -42.42
C ASP A 101 11.26 24.74 -41.09
N LYS A 102 11.59 25.39 -39.95
CA LYS A 102 11.19 24.92 -38.61
C LYS A 102 9.68 24.96 -38.42
N ALA A 103 9.00 25.97 -38.95
CA ALA A 103 7.54 26.08 -38.86
C ALA A 103 6.82 25.05 -39.73
N ALA A 104 7.37 24.70 -40.90
CA ALA A 104 6.80 23.71 -41.81
C ALA A 104 6.71 22.30 -41.20
N GLY A 105 7.60 21.96 -40.25
CA GLY A 105 7.52 20.72 -39.47
C GLY A 105 6.70 20.82 -38.17
N ALA A 106 6.35 22.04 -37.73
CA ALA A 106 5.66 22.30 -36.47
C ALA A 106 4.13 22.41 -36.61
N LEU A 107 3.60 22.55 -37.83
CA LEU A 107 2.18 22.76 -38.10
C LEU A 107 1.67 21.81 -39.21
N PRO A 108 0.58 21.06 -39.00
CA PRO A 108 -0.07 20.35 -40.10
C PRO A 108 -0.67 21.34 -41.11
N ALA A 109 -0.64 20.97 -42.40
CA ALA A 109 -0.88 21.81 -43.58
C ALA A 109 -2.27 22.50 -43.72
N GLY A 110 -3.08 22.54 -42.66
CA GLY A 110 -4.37 23.23 -42.61
C GLY A 110 -4.81 23.69 -41.21
N GLY A 111 -3.92 23.69 -40.21
CA GLY A 111 -4.25 24.12 -38.85
C GLY A 111 -3.74 25.52 -38.52
N THR A 112 -4.60 26.40 -37.98
CA THR A 112 -4.13 27.52 -37.15
C THR A 112 -3.16 27.01 -36.12
N ALA A 113 -2.11 27.79 -35.87
CA ALA A 113 -1.05 27.55 -34.89
C ALA A 113 -1.54 26.71 -33.71
N VAL A 114 -0.75 25.72 -33.29
CA VAL A 114 -0.92 25.04 -32.01
C VAL A 114 -0.84 26.11 -30.92
N ALA A 115 -1.97 26.79 -30.67
CA ALA A 115 -2.29 27.24 -29.35
C ALA A 115 -2.08 25.99 -28.51
N ALA A 116 -1.21 26.10 -27.51
CA ALA A 116 -1.06 25.14 -26.44
C ALA A 116 -2.37 25.04 -25.62
N ASN A 117 -3.50 24.79 -26.28
CA ASN A 117 -4.65 24.14 -25.69
C ASN A 117 -4.19 22.72 -25.42
N ARG A 118 -3.53 22.59 -24.26
CA ARG A 118 -3.59 21.50 -23.28
C ARG A 118 -4.22 20.24 -23.85
N LEU A 119 -3.52 19.10 -23.76
CA LEU A 119 -4.14 17.78 -23.90
C LEU A 119 -5.55 17.81 -23.27
N ALA A 120 -6.58 17.87 -24.11
CA ALA A 120 -7.94 18.20 -23.70
C ALA A 120 -8.77 16.92 -23.75
N SER A 121 -9.66 16.78 -22.77
CA SER A 121 -10.62 15.68 -22.74
C SER A 121 -11.48 15.72 -24.00
N ARG A 122 -11.67 14.57 -24.65
CA ARG A 122 -12.65 14.36 -25.73
C ARG A 122 -14.06 14.09 -25.21
N GLY A 123 -14.31 14.34 -23.92
CA GLY A 123 -15.55 13.99 -23.24
C GLY A 123 -15.65 12.49 -23.01
N ALA A 124 -16.88 12.00 -22.81
CA ALA A 124 -17.13 10.60 -22.52
C ALA A 124 -16.78 9.69 -23.71
N LEU A 125 -15.84 8.75 -23.50
CA LEU A 125 -15.41 7.80 -24.53
C LEU A 125 -16.02 6.42 -24.26
N PRO A 126 -16.74 5.78 -25.21
CA PRO A 126 -17.35 4.47 -25.00
C PRO A 126 -16.29 3.41 -24.73
N ALA A 127 -16.52 2.47 -23.80
CA ALA A 127 -15.58 1.39 -23.53
C ALA A 127 -15.36 0.53 -24.77
N LEU A 128 -14.09 0.32 -25.13
CA LEU A 128 -13.72 -0.61 -26.20
C LEU A 128 -13.80 -2.05 -25.68
N THR A 129 -14.39 -2.94 -26.47
CA THR A 129 -14.58 -4.36 -26.14
C THR A 129 -14.31 -5.21 -27.36
N GLY A 130 -14.10 -6.51 -27.16
CA GLY A 130 -13.80 -7.40 -28.28
C GLY A 130 -12.41 -7.12 -28.88
N THR A 131 -12.36 -7.24 -30.20
CA THR A 131 -11.25 -6.77 -31.06
C THR A 131 -11.39 -5.30 -31.49
N THR A 132 -12.36 -4.54 -30.94
CA THR A 132 -12.65 -3.18 -31.41
C THR A 132 -11.55 -2.21 -30.98
N ARG A 133 -10.94 -1.51 -31.94
CA ARG A 133 -9.94 -0.48 -31.70
C ARG A 133 -10.53 0.93 -31.79
N GLY A 134 -9.90 1.89 -31.12
CA GLY A 134 -10.28 3.30 -31.24
C GLY A 134 -9.97 3.83 -32.65
N SER A 135 -10.88 4.61 -33.23
CA SER A 135 -10.70 5.22 -34.55
C SER A 135 -9.68 6.35 -34.57
N ASP A 136 -9.37 6.92 -33.40
CA ASP A 136 -8.45 8.04 -33.24
C ASP A 136 -7.00 7.55 -33.07
N GLY A 137 -6.06 8.22 -33.73
CA GLY A 137 -4.62 7.92 -33.64
C GLY A 137 -3.88 8.73 -32.56
N GLY A 138 -2.94 8.10 -31.86
CA GLY A 138 -2.02 8.73 -30.91
C GLY A 138 -2.48 8.71 -29.45
N LEU A 139 -2.21 9.80 -28.72
CA LEU A 139 -2.57 9.97 -27.32
C LEU A 139 -3.96 10.61 -27.19
N ILE A 140 -4.90 9.89 -26.58
CA ILE A 140 -6.27 10.35 -26.43
C ILE A 140 -6.62 10.42 -24.95
N MET A 141 -7.16 11.56 -24.52
CA MET A 141 -7.70 11.75 -23.18
C MET A 141 -9.22 11.81 -23.25
N GLY A 142 -9.89 11.14 -22.34
CA GLY A 142 -11.34 11.22 -22.24
C GLY A 142 -11.85 10.94 -20.84
N GLU A 143 -13.16 10.88 -20.75
CA GLU A 143 -13.89 10.64 -19.52
C GLU A 143 -14.56 9.27 -19.54
N VAL A 144 -14.56 8.66 -18.37
CA VAL A 144 -15.39 7.51 -18.04
C VAL A 144 -16.62 8.05 -17.33
N TYR A 145 -17.79 7.76 -17.89
CA TYR A 145 -19.05 8.26 -17.39
C TYR A 145 -20.16 7.24 -17.65
N ASN A 146 -20.28 6.29 -16.72
CA ASN A 146 -21.27 5.22 -16.69
C ASN A 146 -21.40 4.47 -18.03
N ASN A 147 -20.27 4.08 -18.61
CA ASN A 147 -20.15 3.63 -19.99
C ASN A 147 -19.35 2.33 -20.15
N GLY A 148 -19.45 1.43 -19.16
CA GLY A 148 -18.96 0.04 -19.26
C GLY A 148 -17.50 -0.19 -18.87
N TYR A 149 -16.82 0.79 -18.26
CA TYR A 149 -15.49 0.62 -17.68
C TYR A 149 -15.55 0.00 -16.28
N PRO A 150 -14.41 -0.47 -15.74
CA PRO A 150 -14.32 -0.98 -14.36
C PRO A 150 -14.84 -0.01 -13.30
N THR A 151 -14.79 1.30 -13.54
CA THR A 151 -15.33 2.32 -12.64
C THR A 151 -16.50 3.04 -13.29
N GLN A 152 -17.48 3.47 -12.47
CA GLN A 152 -18.62 4.24 -12.95
C GLN A 152 -18.20 5.62 -13.45
N TYR A 153 -17.20 6.25 -12.83
CA TYR A 153 -16.68 7.55 -13.22
C TYR A 153 -15.15 7.57 -13.18
N GLY A 154 -14.52 8.39 -14.03
CA GLY A 154 -13.08 8.49 -14.09
C GLY A 154 -12.55 9.23 -15.31
N ASN A 155 -11.24 9.17 -15.48
CA ASN A 155 -10.53 9.66 -16.66
C ASN A 155 -9.77 8.51 -17.31
N ILE A 156 -9.70 8.52 -18.64
CA ILE A 156 -8.99 7.51 -19.40
C ILE A 156 -7.95 8.14 -20.31
N LEU A 157 -6.79 7.50 -20.36
CA LEU A 157 -5.74 7.73 -21.34
C LEU A 157 -5.70 6.54 -22.29
N ARG A 158 -5.93 6.77 -23.58
CA ARG A 158 -5.72 5.77 -24.62
C ARG A 158 -4.47 6.09 -25.41
N LEU A 159 -3.67 5.07 -25.63
CA LEU A 159 -2.49 5.07 -26.47
C LEU A 159 -2.82 4.22 -27.68
N THR A 160 -2.88 4.81 -28.87
CA THR A 160 -3.13 4.04 -30.10
C THR A 160 -1.91 4.05 -31.02
N GLY A 161 -1.66 2.91 -31.66
CA GLY A 161 -0.46 2.68 -32.47
C GLY A 161 -0.54 1.40 -33.29
N THR A 162 0.57 0.66 -33.42
CA THR A 162 0.54 -0.69 -34.00
C THR A 162 -0.25 -1.63 -33.09
N GLY A 163 -0.05 -1.54 -31.77
CA GLY A 163 -0.96 -2.01 -30.73
C GLY A 163 -1.49 -0.84 -29.90
N ASP A 164 -2.50 -1.10 -29.07
CA ASP A 164 -3.15 -0.08 -28.24
C ASP A 164 -3.00 -0.38 -26.73
N GLY A 165 -3.18 0.64 -25.92
CA GLY A 165 -3.19 0.54 -24.46
C GLY A 165 -4.11 1.55 -23.82
N GLU A 166 -4.65 1.20 -22.66
CA GLU A 166 -5.49 2.10 -21.88
C GLU A 166 -5.07 2.14 -20.41
N ILE A 167 -5.08 3.35 -19.85
CA ILE A 167 -4.95 3.60 -18.41
C ILE A 167 -6.20 4.34 -17.94
N LEU A 168 -6.88 3.77 -16.96
CA LEU A 168 -8.08 4.33 -16.33
C LEU A 168 -7.73 4.77 -14.92
N ILE A 169 -8.11 6.00 -14.55
CA ILE A 169 -8.08 6.51 -13.20
C ILE A 169 -9.52 6.80 -12.78
N GLY A 170 -10.05 6.00 -11.86
CA GLY A 170 -11.39 6.18 -11.33
C GLY A 170 -11.50 7.38 -10.39
N TRP A 171 -12.71 7.91 -10.23
CA TRP A 171 -12.98 8.88 -9.17
C TRP A 171 -13.43 8.16 -7.90
N SER A 172 -12.80 8.44 -6.78
CA SER A 172 -13.08 7.79 -5.49
C SER A 172 -14.43 8.18 -4.87
N GLY A 173 -15.08 9.22 -5.40
CA GLY A 173 -16.35 9.76 -4.88
C GLY A 173 -16.26 10.42 -3.49
N THR A 174 -15.07 10.36 -2.85
CA THR A 174 -14.82 10.90 -1.52
C THR A 174 -13.59 11.80 -1.56
N ASN A 175 -13.72 13.03 -1.08
CA ASN A 175 -12.62 14.01 -1.07
C ASN A 175 -11.39 13.47 -0.34
N GLY A 176 -10.25 13.41 -1.03
CA GLY A 176 -8.98 12.94 -0.48
C GLY A 176 -8.80 11.41 -0.40
N ALA A 177 -9.80 10.62 -0.79
CA ALA A 177 -9.67 9.16 -0.83
C ALA A 177 -8.87 8.70 -2.08
N PRO A 178 -8.07 7.63 -1.98
CA PRO A 178 -7.30 7.09 -3.10
C PRO A 178 -8.22 6.65 -4.24
N ALA A 179 -7.82 6.98 -5.47
CA ALA A 179 -8.51 6.56 -6.68
C ALA A 179 -8.11 5.13 -7.07
N PRO A 180 -9.05 4.27 -7.50
CA PRO A 180 -8.70 3.02 -8.14
C PRO A 180 -8.12 3.32 -9.54
N ALA A 181 -7.09 2.59 -9.95
CA ALA A 181 -6.48 2.74 -11.26
C ALA A 181 -6.36 1.39 -11.95
N TYR A 182 -6.56 1.37 -13.27
CA TYR A 182 -6.54 0.16 -14.06
C TYR A 182 -5.73 0.35 -15.34
N ILE A 183 -5.16 -0.75 -15.84
CA ILE A 183 -4.43 -0.80 -17.11
C ILE A 183 -4.90 -2.00 -17.93
N ARG A 184 -4.91 -1.84 -19.24
CA ARG A 184 -5.08 -2.94 -20.20
C ARG A 184 -4.35 -2.67 -21.50
N SER A 185 -4.21 -3.69 -22.32
CA SER A 185 -3.52 -3.62 -23.61
C SER A 185 -4.27 -4.37 -24.71
N HIS A 186 -4.00 -4.00 -25.95
CA HIS A 186 -4.47 -4.67 -27.17
C HIS A 186 -3.28 -4.90 -28.10
N ARG A 187 -3.07 -6.15 -28.51
CA ARG A 187 -1.93 -6.54 -29.35
C ARG A 187 -2.08 -6.05 -30.80
N ASP A 188 -0.98 -5.98 -31.53
CA ASP A 188 -0.87 -5.51 -32.92
C ASP A 188 -1.36 -6.50 -34.00
N THR A 189 -2.44 -7.23 -33.74
CA THR A 189 -3.03 -8.18 -34.69
C THR A 189 -4.54 -8.00 -34.78
N ALA A 190 -5.12 -8.21 -35.96
CA ALA A 190 -6.54 -7.95 -36.22
C ALA A 190 -7.50 -8.79 -35.35
N ASP A 191 -7.08 -10.02 -35.00
CA ASP A 191 -7.86 -10.94 -34.16
C ASP A 191 -7.52 -10.82 -32.66
N ALA A 192 -6.71 -9.83 -32.27
CA ALA A 192 -6.39 -9.63 -30.85
C ALA A 192 -7.60 -9.07 -30.11
N GLU A 193 -7.93 -9.69 -28.99
CA GLU A 193 -8.88 -9.15 -28.03
C GLU A 193 -8.19 -8.16 -27.09
N TRP A 194 -8.95 -7.20 -26.56
CA TRP A 194 -8.48 -6.44 -25.40
C TRP A 194 -8.20 -7.36 -24.22
N SER A 195 -7.07 -7.15 -23.54
CA SER A 195 -6.85 -7.82 -22.26
C SER A 195 -7.93 -7.39 -21.26
N GLU A 196 -8.24 -8.28 -20.32
CA GLU A 196 -8.96 -7.91 -19.11
C GLU A 196 -8.27 -6.74 -18.40
N TRP A 197 -9.05 -5.98 -17.63
CA TRP A 197 -8.51 -4.86 -16.86
C TRP A 197 -7.72 -5.36 -15.66
N ALA A 198 -6.45 -4.96 -15.57
CA ALA A 198 -5.62 -5.18 -14.41
C ALA A 198 -5.69 -3.96 -13.48
N MET A 199 -6.08 -4.16 -12.22
CA MET A 199 -6.08 -3.09 -11.21
C MET A 199 -4.67 -2.87 -10.66
N LEU A 200 -4.27 -1.60 -10.53
CA LEU A 200 -3.04 -1.19 -9.89
C LEU A 200 -3.27 -1.05 -8.38
N TYR A 201 -2.50 -1.81 -7.59
CA TYR A 201 -2.55 -1.74 -6.13
C TYR A 201 -1.47 -0.81 -5.58
N THR A 202 -1.79 -0.12 -4.49
CA THR A 202 -0.88 0.77 -3.78
C THR A 202 -0.97 0.52 -2.28
N THR A 203 -0.09 1.14 -1.48
CA THR A 203 -0.17 1.06 -0.01
C THR A 203 -1.48 1.64 0.54
N LEU A 204 -2.12 2.58 -0.17
CA LEU A 204 -3.41 3.17 0.19
C LEU A 204 -4.61 2.49 -0.48
N ASN A 205 -4.38 1.62 -1.48
CA ASN A 205 -5.38 0.77 -2.11
C ASN A 205 -4.80 -0.64 -2.32
N PRO A 206 -4.62 -1.42 -1.23
CA PRO A 206 -3.97 -2.71 -1.30
C PRO A 206 -4.89 -3.80 -1.89
N PRO A 207 -4.33 -4.95 -2.30
CA PRO A 207 -5.13 -6.09 -2.74
C PRO A 207 -6.14 -6.53 -1.66
N PRO A 208 -7.36 -6.95 -2.02
CA PRO A 208 -8.36 -7.46 -1.08
C PRO A 208 -7.85 -8.59 -0.19
N ASP A 209 -6.92 -9.41 -0.69
CA ASP A 209 -6.33 -10.57 0.01
C ASP A 209 -5.06 -10.22 0.81
N SER A 210 -4.74 -8.93 0.96
CA SER A 210 -3.52 -8.54 1.67
C SER A 210 -3.65 -8.72 3.19
N HIS A 211 -2.79 -9.57 3.75
CA HIS A 211 -2.57 -9.57 5.20
C HIS A 211 -2.03 -8.18 5.62
N PRO A 212 -2.66 -7.47 6.55
CA PRO A 212 -2.22 -6.13 6.93
C PRO A 212 -0.82 -6.17 7.59
N VAL A 213 -0.05 -5.11 7.39
CA VAL A 213 1.25 -4.92 8.08
C VAL A 213 1.04 -5.03 9.58
N GLY A 214 1.90 -5.77 10.28
CA GLY A 214 1.77 -6.03 11.72
C GLY A 214 0.93 -7.25 12.09
N ALA A 215 0.24 -7.92 11.16
CA ALA A 215 -0.38 -9.21 11.45
C ALA A 215 0.69 -10.29 11.62
N ALA A 216 0.56 -11.11 12.68
CA ALA A 216 1.38 -12.29 12.87
C ALA A 216 0.99 -13.38 11.87
N ILE A 217 1.98 -13.92 11.16
CA ILE A 217 1.80 -14.95 10.12
C ILE A 217 2.55 -16.20 10.56
N ALA A 218 1.86 -17.35 10.56
CA ALA A 218 2.48 -18.64 10.81
C ALA A 218 3.23 -19.10 9.55
N TRP A 219 4.56 -19.21 9.66
CA TRP A 219 5.45 -19.53 8.55
C TRP A 219 6.11 -20.90 8.75
N PRO A 220 6.00 -21.84 7.77
CA PRO A 220 6.41 -23.23 7.95
C PRO A 220 7.92 -23.49 7.75
N SER A 221 8.74 -22.46 7.55
CA SER A 221 10.17 -22.61 7.24
C SER A 221 11.03 -21.73 8.15
N ASP A 222 12.28 -22.13 8.38
CA ASP A 222 13.28 -21.30 9.07
C ASP A 222 13.84 -20.18 8.17
N ALA A 223 13.69 -20.31 6.84
CA ALA A 223 14.08 -19.27 5.91
C ALA A 223 13.01 -18.18 5.86
N THR A 224 13.32 -17.01 6.43
CA THR A 224 12.39 -15.87 6.44
C THR A 224 12.35 -15.19 5.05
N PRO A 225 11.16 -15.00 4.44
CA PRO A 225 11.05 -14.33 3.15
C PRO A 225 11.50 -12.86 3.21
N ALA A 226 11.99 -12.34 2.08
CA ALA A 226 12.32 -10.92 1.96
C ALA A 226 11.09 -10.03 2.23
N GLY A 227 11.28 -8.94 2.98
CA GLY A 227 10.19 -8.04 3.39
C GLY A 227 9.46 -8.45 4.68
N TYR A 228 9.87 -9.56 5.30
CA TYR A 228 9.35 -10.04 6.58
C TYR A 228 10.46 -10.12 7.63
N ALA A 229 10.05 -10.12 8.90
CA ALA A 229 10.94 -10.39 10.03
C ALA A 229 10.33 -11.44 10.97
N LEU A 230 11.17 -12.26 11.60
CA LEU A 230 10.75 -13.12 12.72
C LEU A 230 10.28 -12.26 13.89
N MET A 231 9.28 -12.72 14.63
CA MET A 231 8.72 -12.01 15.78
C MET A 231 9.43 -12.44 17.08
N GLN A 232 10.51 -11.74 17.46
CA GLN A 232 11.45 -12.14 18.52
C GLN A 232 11.68 -11.07 19.60
N GLY A 233 10.80 -10.08 19.72
CA GLY A 233 10.96 -9.02 20.74
C GLY A 233 11.85 -7.85 20.31
N GLN A 234 12.26 -7.78 19.04
CA GLN A 234 13.19 -6.76 18.56
C GLN A 234 12.51 -5.40 18.32
N SER A 235 13.28 -4.32 18.48
CA SER A 235 12.86 -2.97 18.12
C SER A 235 12.94 -2.73 16.60
N PHE A 236 12.21 -1.72 16.12
CA PHE A 236 12.26 -1.26 14.73
C PHE A 236 12.19 0.26 14.63
N ASP A 237 12.68 0.81 13.52
CA ASP A 237 12.57 2.24 13.21
C ASP A 237 11.15 2.57 12.72
N LYS A 238 10.42 3.36 13.52
CA LYS A 238 9.04 3.78 13.22
C LYS A 238 8.94 4.71 12.01
N SER A 239 9.99 5.47 11.72
CA SER A 239 10.04 6.35 10.55
C SER A 239 10.27 5.56 9.27
N ALA A 240 11.06 4.48 9.34
CA ALA A 240 11.26 3.56 8.22
C ALA A 240 10.04 2.67 7.95
N TYR A 241 9.32 2.26 9.00
CA TYR A 241 8.17 1.35 8.93
C TYR A 241 6.90 1.96 9.55
N PRO A 242 6.29 2.98 8.90
CA PRO A 242 5.16 3.70 9.47
C PRO A 242 3.90 2.84 9.62
N LEU A 243 3.65 1.90 8.69
CA LEU A 243 2.51 0.98 8.80
C LEU A 243 2.68 -0.02 9.94
N LEU A 244 3.92 -0.50 10.18
CA LEU A 244 4.22 -1.36 11.33
C LEU A 244 4.11 -0.59 12.64
N ALA A 245 4.45 0.71 12.65
CA ALA A 245 4.28 1.58 13.81
C ALA A 245 2.80 1.83 14.19
N ILE A 246 1.88 1.74 13.22
CA ILE A 246 0.43 1.76 13.52
C ILE A 246 0.03 0.50 14.30
N ALA A 247 0.52 -0.67 13.89
CA ALA A 247 0.24 -1.94 14.57
C ALA A 247 0.94 -2.05 15.93
N TYR A 248 2.20 -1.60 16.02
CA TYR A 248 3.03 -1.64 17.22
C TYR A 248 3.57 -0.25 17.57
N PRO A 249 2.76 0.61 18.23
CA PRO A 249 3.16 1.98 18.57
C PRO A 249 4.40 2.09 19.47
N SER A 250 4.70 1.03 20.23
CA SER A 250 5.91 0.90 21.04
C SER A 250 7.20 0.94 20.22
N GLY A 251 7.15 0.63 18.92
CA GLY A 251 8.34 0.40 18.10
C GLY A 251 9.03 -0.93 18.39
N VAL A 252 8.31 -1.89 19.00
CA VAL A 252 8.82 -3.22 19.36
C VAL A 252 7.87 -4.29 18.82
N ILE A 253 8.42 -5.24 18.06
CA ILE A 253 7.69 -6.42 17.59
C ILE A 253 7.60 -7.41 18.77
N PRO A 254 6.44 -7.99 19.09
CA PRO A 254 6.32 -8.97 20.17
C PRO A 254 7.22 -10.19 19.97
N ASP A 255 7.72 -10.78 21.06
CA ASP A 255 8.33 -12.11 21.00
C ASP A 255 7.24 -13.17 21.02
N MET A 256 7.13 -13.93 19.93
CA MET A 256 6.08 -14.93 19.73
C MET A 256 6.59 -16.36 19.87
N ARG A 257 7.88 -16.56 20.21
CA ARG A 257 8.45 -17.90 20.39
C ARG A 257 7.83 -18.58 21.62
N GLY A 258 7.31 -19.79 21.44
CA GLY A 258 6.60 -20.54 22.50
C GLY A 258 5.19 -20.02 22.82
N TRP A 259 4.75 -18.92 22.20
CA TRP A 259 3.43 -18.33 22.47
C TRP A 259 2.37 -18.83 21.49
N THR A 260 1.15 -19.04 21.99
CA THR A 260 -0.04 -19.30 21.16
C THR A 260 -0.93 -18.06 21.14
N ILE A 261 -1.42 -17.69 19.94
CA ILE A 261 -2.35 -16.57 19.79
C ILE A 261 -3.72 -16.95 20.36
N LYS A 262 -4.19 -16.16 21.33
CA LYS A 262 -5.54 -16.25 21.89
C LYS A 262 -6.29 -14.96 21.58
N GLY A 263 -7.52 -15.08 21.09
CA GLY A 263 -8.39 -13.93 20.86
C GLY A 263 -8.56 -13.12 22.13
N LYS A 264 -8.42 -11.79 22.05
CA LYS A 264 -8.61 -10.91 23.20
C LYS A 264 -10.05 -11.08 23.72
N PRO A 265 -10.24 -11.43 25.01
CA PRO A 265 -11.57 -11.53 25.58
C PRO A 265 -12.24 -10.16 25.64
N ILE A 266 -13.57 -10.14 25.77
CA ILE A 266 -14.36 -8.90 25.86
C ILE A 266 -13.90 -7.98 27.02
N SER A 267 -13.37 -8.55 28.10
CA SER A 267 -12.88 -7.84 29.28
C SER A 267 -11.74 -8.60 29.96
N GLY A 268 -11.05 -7.93 30.91
CA GLY A 268 -10.04 -8.55 31.77
C GLY A 268 -8.63 -8.66 31.20
N ARG A 269 -8.41 -8.31 29.92
CA ARG A 269 -7.06 -8.32 29.29
C ARG A 269 -6.86 -7.19 28.28
N ALA A 270 -5.63 -6.71 28.19
CA ALA A 270 -5.20 -5.78 27.13
C ALA A 270 -4.73 -6.54 25.87
N VAL A 271 -4.75 -5.86 24.71
CA VAL A 271 -4.12 -6.38 23.48
C VAL A 271 -2.62 -6.56 23.73
N LEU A 272 -2.04 -7.67 23.24
CA LEU A 272 -0.64 -8.09 23.48
C LEU A 272 -0.27 -8.42 24.94
N SER A 273 -1.22 -8.48 25.87
CA SER A 273 -0.94 -9.04 27.21
C SER A 273 -0.60 -10.52 27.13
N GLN A 274 0.32 -10.98 27.97
CA GLN A 274 0.71 -12.40 28.09
C GLN A 274 -0.11 -13.11 29.18
N GLU A 275 -0.31 -14.41 29.01
CA GLU A 275 -1.00 -15.28 29.98
C GLU A 275 -0.25 -16.61 30.00
N MET A 276 0.28 -16.99 31.16
CA MET A 276 1.00 -18.26 31.32
C MET A 276 0.04 -19.44 31.20
N ASP A 277 0.59 -20.61 30.89
CA ASP A 277 -0.14 -21.86 30.89
C ASP A 277 -0.59 -22.26 32.31
N GLY A 278 -1.62 -23.09 32.40
CA GLY A 278 -2.14 -23.51 33.68
C GLY A 278 -3.24 -24.55 33.55
N ASN A 279 -3.25 -25.52 34.47
CA ASN A 279 -4.31 -26.51 34.53
C ASN A 279 -5.57 -25.92 35.17
N LYS A 280 -6.74 -26.38 34.70
CA LYS A 280 -8.01 -26.00 35.32
C LYS A 280 -8.12 -26.63 36.71
N SER A 281 -8.68 -25.87 37.65
CA SER A 281 -8.99 -26.39 38.99
C SER A 281 -9.85 -27.66 38.90
N HIS A 282 -9.40 -28.72 39.60
CA HIS A 282 -10.05 -30.02 39.63
C HIS A 282 -9.66 -30.79 40.91
N SER A 283 -10.33 -31.91 41.16
CA SER A 283 -10.08 -32.83 42.29
C SER A 283 -10.15 -34.28 41.83
N HIS A 284 -9.58 -35.19 42.62
CA HIS A 284 -9.64 -36.64 42.38
C HIS A 284 -10.39 -37.34 43.51
N THR A 285 -11.04 -38.46 43.18
CA THR A 285 -11.50 -39.41 44.20
C THR A 285 -10.34 -40.32 44.57
N ALA A 286 -10.20 -40.64 45.86
CA ALA A 286 -9.16 -41.53 46.37
C ALA A 286 -9.78 -42.57 47.30
N ARG A 287 -9.17 -43.76 47.37
CA ARG A 287 -9.61 -44.86 48.24
C ARG A 287 -8.41 -45.51 48.91
N ALA A 288 -8.51 -45.73 50.23
CA ALA A 288 -7.62 -46.63 50.96
C ALA A 288 -8.17 -48.07 50.90
N GLN A 289 -7.28 -49.05 50.80
CA GLN A 289 -7.65 -50.46 50.83
C GLN A 289 -7.74 -50.97 52.28
N ASP A 290 -8.61 -51.94 52.51
CA ASP A 290 -8.73 -52.57 53.83
C ASP A 290 -7.44 -53.32 54.18
N THR A 291 -7.01 -53.22 55.43
CA THR A 291 -5.79 -53.89 55.93
C THR A 291 -6.11 -54.76 57.13
N ASP A 292 -5.86 -56.06 57.00
CA ASP A 292 -5.96 -57.01 58.11
C ASP A 292 -4.67 -56.93 58.97
N LEU A 293 -4.84 -56.64 60.27
CA LEU A 293 -3.72 -56.57 61.24
C LEU A 293 -3.30 -57.95 61.77
N GLY A 294 -4.06 -58.99 61.44
CA GLY A 294 -3.86 -60.38 61.85
C GLY A 294 -4.10 -60.63 63.34
N THR A 295 -3.92 -61.88 63.76
CA THR A 295 -4.07 -62.31 65.16
C THR A 295 -2.85 -61.95 66.00
N LYS A 296 -3.05 -61.51 67.25
CA LYS A 296 -1.99 -61.26 68.25
C LYS A 296 -2.24 -62.11 69.49
N SER A 297 -1.17 -62.65 70.08
CA SER A 297 -1.24 -63.37 71.37
C SER A 297 -1.04 -62.39 72.53
N THR A 298 -1.79 -62.58 73.61
CA THR A 298 -1.60 -61.84 74.87
C THR A 298 -0.39 -62.37 75.63
N SER A 299 0.06 -61.62 76.64
CA SER A 299 1.03 -62.12 77.62
C SER A 299 0.45 -63.28 78.44
N SER A 300 1.30 -64.21 78.85
CA SER A 300 0.90 -65.31 79.74
C SER A 300 0.60 -64.80 81.17
N PHE A 301 -0.40 -65.39 81.81
CA PHE A 301 -0.73 -65.14 83.22
C PHE A 301 -0.96 -66.48 83.93
N ASP A 302 -0.27 -66.68 85.06
CA ASP A 302 -0.34 -67.90 85.87
C ASP A 302 -1.10 -67.64 87.18
N TYR A 303 -2.14 -68.44 87.44
CA TYR A 303 -2.91 -68.37 88.68
C TYR A 303 -2.17 -69.00 89.87
N GLY A 304 -1.14 -69.81 89.62
CA GLY A 304 -0.43 -70.61 90.62
C GLY A 304 -1.33 -71.65 91.30
N THR A 305 -0.96 -72.09 92.50
CA THR A 305 -1.72 -73.06 93.28
C THR A 305 -2.76 -72.37 94.18
N LYS A 306 -4.01 -72.87 94.17
CA LYS A 306 -5.09 -72.43 95.07
C LYS A 306 -5.53 -73.59 95.97
N SER A 307 -5.84 -73.30 97.23
CA SER A 307 -6.28 -74.29 98.23
C SER A 307 -7.81 -74.31 98.36
N THR A 308 -8.38 -75.48 98.70
CA THR A 308 -9.82 -75.62 99.00
C THR A 308 -10.13 -75.20 100.44
N ASN A 309 -11.42 -75.04 100.77
CA ASN A 309 -11.85 -74.99 102.16
C ASN A 309 -11.70 -76.37 102.84
N THR A 310 -11.72 -76.40 104.18
CA THR A 310 -11.64 -77.65 104.97
C THR A 310 -13.05 -78.17 105.28
N THR A 311 -13.38 -79.39 104.86
CA THR A 311 -14.67 -80.05 105.07
C THR A 311 -14.54 -81.58 105.00
N GLY A 312 -15.64 -82.34 105.15
CA GLY A 312 -15.66 -83.80 104.98
C GLY A 312 -15.48 -84.61 106.27
N ASN A 313 -15.37 -83.94 107.43
CA ASN A 313 -15.35 -84.63 108.71
C ASN A 313 -16.69 -85.34 108.97
N HIS A 314 -16.65 -86.64 109.19
CA HIS A 314 -17.82 -87.46 109.49
C HIS A 314 -17.44 -88.62 110.42
N THR A 315 -18.45 -89.21 111.05
CA THR A 315 -18.30 -90.34 111.97
C THR A 315 -18.97 -91.58 111.40
N HIS A 316 -18.31 -92.74 111.48
CA HIS A 316 -18.94 -94.02 111.20
C HIS A 316 -19.48 -94.67 112.48
N GLN A 317 -20.62 -95.35 112.39
CA GLN A 317 -21.16 -96.18 113.47
C GLN A 317 -21.01 -97.65 113.10
N PHE A 318 -20.40 -98.44 113.98
CA PHE A 318 -20.22 -99.88 113.80
C PHE A 318 -21.13 -100.64 114.77
N GLY A 319 -21.97 -101.54 114.24
CA GLY A 319 -22.75 -102.50 115.02
C GLY A 319 -22.32 -103.92 114.66
N GLY A 320 -21.36 -104.48 115.41
CA GLY A 320 -20.90 -105.85 115.20
C GLY A 320 -21.79 -106.85 115.93
N TYR A 321 -22.48 -107.72 115.19
CA TYR A 321 -23.18 -108.90 115.71
C TYR A 321 -22.42 -110.16 115.28
N ILE A 322 -21.85 -110.94 116.21
CA ILE A 322 -21.51 -112.35 115.96
C ILE A 322 -21.81 -113.21 117.21
N ASN A 323 -22.51 -114.31 116.97
CA ASN A 323 -23.06 -115.25 117.95
C ASN A 323 -22.11 -116.45 118.16
N SER A 324 -22.03 -116.96 119.39
CA SER A 324 -21.19 -118.09 119.80
C SER A 324 -21.84 -119.46 119.49
N TYR A 325 -21.08 -120.47 119.06
CA TYR A 325 -21.62 -121.82 118.82
C TYR A 325 -21.55 -122.75 120.07
N TRP A 326 -20.61 -122.62 121.03
CA TRP A 326 -20.50 -123.55 122.19
C TRP A 326 -19.91 -122.98 123.51
N GLY A 327 -20.36 -121.81 123.97
CA GLY A 327 -20.50 -121.52 125.41
C GLY A 327 -19.36 -121.73 126.42
N ASP A 328 -18.07 -121.56 126.08
CA ASP A 328 -17.03 -121.30 127.10
C ASP A 328 -16.27 -119.98 126.84
N SER A 329 -15.98 -119.29 127.95
CA SER A 329 -15.70 -117.86 128.02
C SER A 329 -14.23 -117.57 128.24
N ASN A 330 -13.35 -117.94 127.31
CA ASN A 330 -11.95 -117.53 127.39
C ASN A 330 -11.44 -116.92 126.06
N HIS A 331 -11.98 -115.74 125.79
CA HIS A 331 -11.48 -114.68 124.88
C HIS A 331 -11.91 -114.76 123.39
N THR A 332 -12.79 -113.83 122.98
CA THR A 332 -12.48 -112.74 122.04
C THR A 332 -13.54 -111.64 122.17
N SER A 333 -13.09 -110.47 122.62
CA SER A 333 -13.79 -109.20 122.50
C SER A 333 -13.18 -108.40 121.36
N PHE A 334 -13.98 -107.53 120.75
CA PHE A 334 -13.50 -106.20 120.35
C PHE A 334 -14.40 -105.20 121.06
N GLN A 335 -13.86 -104.51 122.08
CA GLN A 335 -14.55 -103.41 122.73
C GLN A 335 -14.43 -102.13 121.88
N PRO A 336 -15.53 -101.38 121.63
CA PRO A 336 -15.42 -99.98 121.26
C PRO A 336 -14.91 -99.20 122.48
N GLY A 337 -13.73 -98.57 122.39
CA GLY A 337 -13.13 -97.78 123.47
C GLY A 337 -11.69 -98.15 123.88
N GLY A 338 -11.12 -99.24 123.36
CA GLY A 338 -9.76 -99.70 123.68
C GLY A 338 -8.62 -99.06 122.87
N GLY A 339 -8.76 -97.83 122.38
CA GLY A 339 -7.77 -97.20 121.51
C GLY A 339 -7.59 -97.90 120.14
N ALA A 340 -8.57 -98.71 119.73
CA ALA A 340 -8.58 -99.36 118.43
C ALA A 340 -8.91 -98.31 117.35
N TRP A 341 -7.94 -97.99 116.51
CA TRP A 341 -8.11 -97.09 115.37
C TRP A 341 -8.48 -97.90 114.14
N THR A 342 -9.42 -97.40 113.33
CA THR A 342 -9.62 -97.95 111.98
C THR A 342 -8.32 -97.76 111.17
N GLN A 343 -8.07 -98.61 110.17
CA GLN A 343 -6.97 -98.35 109.24
C GLN A 343 -7.17 -96.99 108.54
N ALA A 344 -6.07 -96.33 108.15
CA ALA A 344 -6.14 -95.09 107.40
C ALA A 344 -6.91 -95.32 106.09
N ALA A 345 -8.03 -94.63 105.94
CA ALA A 345 -8.92 -94.69 104.78
C ALA A 345 -9.57 -93.31 104.59
N GLY A 346 -10.04 -93.02 103.37
CA GLY A 346 -10.67 -91.73 103.05
C GLY A 346 -9.77 -90.75 102.30
N ASP A 347 -8.55 -91.15 101.92
CA ASP A 347 -7.75 -90.42 100.94
C ASP A 347 -8.53 -90.39 99.61
N HIS A 348 -8.98 -89.20 99.23
CA HIS A 348 -9.70 -88.97 97.99
C HIS A 348 -9.33 -87.61 97.42
N ALA A 349 -9.47 -87.47 96.10
CA ALA A 349 -9.31 -86.21 95.41
C ALA A 349 -10.63 -85.82 94.75
N HIS A 350 -10.86 -84.52 94.62
CA HIS A 350 -11.98 -83.98 93.87
C HIS A 350 -11.48 -83.38 92.56
N THR A 351 -12.25 -83.58 91.49
CA THR A 351 -12.03 -82.88 90.23
C THR A 351 -12.80 -81.57 90.26
N VAL A 352 -12.11 -80.44 90.09
CA VAL A 352 -12.74 -79.12 89.99
C VAL A 352 -12.52 -78.56 88.59
N TYR A 353 -13.60 -78.39 87.84
CA TYR A 353 -13.58 -77.78 86.51
C TYR A 353 -13.73 -76.24 86.64
N ILE A 354 -12.72 -75.48 86.21
CA ILE A 354 -12.72 -74.01 86.30
C ILE A 354 -13.46 -73.35 85.11
N GLY A 355 -13.37 -73.95 83.91
CA GLY A 355 -14.00 -73.44 82.70
C GLY A 355 -13.13 -72.48 81.88
N GLY A 356 -13.60 -72.17 80.66
CA GLY A 356 -13.01 -71.15 79.80
C GLY A 356 -13.49 -69.74 80.14
N HIS A 357 -12.67 -68.74 79.86
CA HIS A 357 -13.06 -67.33 79.96
C HIS A 357 -12.41 -66.53 78.83
N GLU A 358 -13.01 -65.40 78.49
CA GLU A 358 -12.53 -64.47 77.46
C GLU A 358 -12.45 -63.06 78.03
N HIS A 359 -11.60 -62.24 77.43
CA HIS A 359 -11.47 -60.81 77.73
C HIS A 359 -11.74 -60.00 76.47
N THR A 360 -12.23 -58.77 76.63
CA THR A 360 -12.35 -57.80 75.52
C THR A 360 -11.29 -56.71 75.68
N MET A 361 -10.73 -56.25 74.56
CA MET A 361 -9.73 -55.17 74.54
C MET A 361 -10.14 -54.10 73.53
N TYR A 362 -10.18 -52.84 73.98
CA TYR A 362 -10.43 -51.69 73.11
C TYR A 362 -9.12 -51.20 72.48
N ILE A 363 -9.07 -51.13 71.14
CA ILE A 363 -7.87 -50.73 70.38
C ILE A 363 -7.79 -49.21 70.16
N GLY A 364 -8.95 -48.55 69.99
CA GLY A 364 -9.05 -47.10 69.75
C GLY A 364 -8.93 -46.66 68.29
N PRO A 365 -9.33 -45.41 67.97
CA PRO A 365 -9.20 -44.84 66.64
C PRO A 365 -7.74 -44.45 66.32
N HIS A 366 -7.34 -44.56 65.06
CA HIS A 366 -6.07 -44.06 64.54
C HIS A 366 -6.25 -43.50 63.11
N GLY A 367 -5.21 -42.88 62.56
CA GLY A 367 -5.23 -42.30 61.21
C GLY A 367 -3.89 -42.38 60.50
N HIS A 368 -3.86 -41.95 59.24
CA HIS A 368 -2.70 -41.96 58.37
C HIS A 368 -2.48 -40.60 57.71
N VAL A 369 -1.22 -40.29 57.42
CA VAL A 369 -0.86 -39.17 56.54
C VAL A 369 -0.96 -39.65 55.10
N VAL A 370 -1.64 -38.87 54.25
CA VAL A 370 -1.73 -39.11 52.81
C VAL A 370 -1.01 -37.98 52.09
N ILE A 371 -0.04 -38.33 51.24
CA ILE A 371 0.71 -37.39 50.41
C ILE A 371 0.37 -37.72 48.96
N VAL A 372 0.05 -36.69 48.18
CA VAL A 372 -0.14 -36.79 46.73
C VAL A 372 1.02 -36.04 46.09
N ASP A 373 1.92 -36.78 45.44
CA ASP A 373 3.07 -36.20 44.76
C ASP A 373 2.65 -35.47 43.48
N ALA A 374 3.48 -34.53 43.03
CA ALA A 374 3.24 -33.80 41.79
C ALA A 374 3.37 -34.71 40.57
N ASP A 375 2.46 -34.56 39.61
CA ASP A 375 2.47 -35.29 38.33
C ASP A 375 2.19 -34.32 37.17
N GLY A 376 2.95 -34.44 36.09
CA GLY A 376 2.82 -33.58 34.91
C GLY A 376 4.15 -33.20 34.24
N ASN A 377 4.04 -32.44 33.15
CA ASN A 377 5.17 -31.90 32.39
C ASN A 377 5.53 -30.47 32.87
N ALA A 378 6.62 -29.92 32.35
CA ALA A 378 7.04 -28.54 32.63
C ALA A 378 6.04 -27.48 32.11
N GLU A 379 5.28 -27.81 31.06
CA GLU A 379 4.27 -26.93 30.46
C GLU A 379 2.94 -27.68 30.24
N THR A 380 1.84 -26.95 30.38
CA THR A 380 0.49 -27.42 30.03
C THR A 380 0.24 -27.20 28.54
N THR A 381 0.36 -28.26 27.75
CA THR A 381 0.25 -28.19 26.28
C THR A 381 -1.05 -28.81 25.76
N VAL A 382 -1.55 -28.25 24.66
CA VAL A 382 -2.47 -28.96 23.74
C VAL A 382 -1.67 -29.50 22.55
N LYS A 383 -2.25 -30.43 21.76
CA LYS A 383 -1.64 -30.84 20.49
C LYS A 383 -1.37 -29.61 19.62
N ASN A 384 -0.12 -29.40 19.23
CA ASN A 384 0.32 -28.24 18.46
C ASN A 384 1.37 -28.65 17.41
N ILE A 385 1.61 -27.77 16.44
CA ILE A 385 2.66 -27.89 15.43
C ILE A 385 3.46 -26.59 15.46
N ALA A 386 4.79 -26.70 15.45
CA ALA A 386 5.68 -25.54 15.47
C ALA A 386 5.71 -24.84 14.10
N PHE A 387 5.46 -23.53 14.11
CA PHE A 387 5.64 -22.62 12.98
C PHE A 387 6.44 -21.41 13.48
N ASN A 388 7.20 -20.79 12.60
CA ASN A 388 7.84 -19.52 12.89
C ASN A 388 6.82 -18.39 12.73
N TYR A 389 6.64 -17.55 13.76
CA TYR A 389 5.85 -16.35 13.59
C TYR A 389 6.69 -15.27 12.89
N ILE A 390 6.22 -14.81 11.73
CA ILE A 390 6.79 -13.69 10.98
C ILE A 390 5.79 -12.54 10.87
N VAL A 391 6.30 -11.34 10.58
CA VAL A 391 5.49 -10.14 10.35
C VAL A 391 5.99 -9.40 9.11
N ARG A 392 5.07 -8.86 8.31
CA ARG A 392 5.40 -8.00 7.16
C ARG A 392 5.88 -6.64 7.66
N LEU A 393 6.95 -6.10 7.06
CA LEU A 393 7.57 -4.84 7.51
C LEU A 393 6.94 -3.58 6.90
N ALA A 394 6.47 -3.63 5.64
CA ALA A 394 5.95 -2.49 4.89
C ALA A 394 4.73 -2.85 4.03
#